data_AF-A0AA43QTA6-F1
#
_entry.id   AF-A0AA43QTA6-F1
#
_cell.length_a   1.000
_cell.length_b   1.000
_cell.length_c   1.000
_cell.angle_alpha   90.00
_cell.angle_beta   90.00
_cell.angle_gamma   90.00
#
_symmetry.space_group_name_H-M   'P 1'
#
loop_
_entity.id
_entity.type
_entity.pdbx_description
1 polymer ?
#
loop_
_entity_poly.entity_id
_entity_poly.type
_entity_poly.pdbx_seq_one_letter_code
_entity_poly.pdbx_strand_id
1 'polypeptide(L)'
;MSDDRFVPGTVHLVDLDGVLSAKHATGVQKDIVLVPAPSEDPDDPLAWSPRRKLLSTICVSVYTFAIGIASAAIYSVLDPIEKKETNYHRVAFVEHQKCSIDLVDTDSNIANGSVVTSTRNLDKQDVLTRPFPTPKIAQSNTTRRGGKSFLKKLRPLDSQILQYPNRMKAMVLRPLIFLTFPVIAYSGFSYGSNIVWFNVLNASSTLSALAAYPNAQSHPRIALYRNTLKEKCNVPSKKFPQSNESLYRRLIKEQRPLRPLNPVVDFYNSVSIKHGVTAGAFDLGELQTRSTAPLELRLSAAGDLFTALDAEAGAKPIDVAAGELVYAQESTVLTRQLAWRQAAQCLVSHETQNVIFMSEIFENEGESGLAQAVADDLKKGLRDFFGVVAQATILGHQEGILDVKVHNAFF
;
A
#
# COMPACT_ATOMS: atom_id res chain seq x y z
N MET A 1 -30.81 15.65 64.44
CA MET A 1 -29.51 16.27 64.12
C MET A 1 -29.31 16.12 62.61
N SER A 2 -29.19 17.24 61.93
CA SER A 2 -29.08 17.38 60.47
C SER A 2 -27.64 17.24 59.96
N ASP A 3 -27.54 17.02 58.64
CA ASP A 3 -26.38 16.87 57.72
C ASP A 3 -25.80 15.45 57.59
N ASP A 4 -25.60 14.87 56.40
CA ASP A 4 -25.02 15.51 55.21
C ASP A 4 -25.62 15.08 53.84
N ARG A 5 -26.00 16.11 53.07
CA ARG A 5 -25.82 16.33 51.62
C ARG A 5 -25.27 15.16 50.77
N PHE A 6 -26.13 14.27 50.28
CA PHE A 6 -25.81 13.47 49.09
C PHE A 6 -26.42 14.11 47.85
N VAL A 7 -25.59 14.76 47.03
CA VAL A 7 -26.02 15.24 45.71
C VAL A 7 -26.19 14.01 44.80
N PRO A 8 -27.41 13.74 44.25
CA PRO A 8 -27.63 12.59 43.39
C PRO A 8 -26.63 12.58 42.23
N GLY A 9 -25.87 11.49 42.08
CA GLY A 9 -24.83 11.34 41.05
C GLY A 9 -23.38 11.53 41.51
N THR A 10 -23.12 11.81 42.79
CA THR A 10 -21.76 11.88 43.34
C THR A 10 -21.41 10.56 44.02
N VAL A 11 -20.26 9.94 43.72
CA VAL A 11 -19.83 8.68 44.36
C VAL A 11 -18.80 8.97 45.44
N HIS A 12 -19.02 8.46 46.65
CA HIS A 12 -18.11 8.62 47.79
C HIS A 12 -16.97 7.61 47.70
N LEU A 13 -15.72 8.09 47.55
CA LEU A 13 -14.55 7.25 47.27
C LEU A 13 -13.69 6.93 48.51
N VAL A 14 -13.92 7.63 49.63
CA VAL A 14 -13.12 7.49 50.85
C VAL A 14 -14.04 7.48 52.07
N ASP A 15 -14.16 6.33 52.73
CA ASP A 15 -14.93 6.11 53.94
C ASP A 15 -14.02 6.15 55.18
N LEU A 16 -13.86 7.32 55.79
CA LEU A 16 -13.01 7.51 56.98
C LEU A 16 -13.70 7.05 58.28
N ASP A 17 -15.04 7.06 58.28
CA ASP A 17 -15.84 6.81 59.47
C ASP A 17 -16.35 5.35 59.56
N GLY A 18 -16.09 4.54 58.52
CA GLY A 18 -16.47 3.13 58.45
C GLY A 18 -17.98 2.90 58.33
N VAL A 19 -18.72 3.89 57.82
CA VAL A 19 -20.19 3.89 57.80
C VAL A 19 -20.73 3.28 56.50
N LEU A 20 -19.90 3.13 55.46
CA LEU A 20 -20.32 2.65 54.15
C LEU A 20 -20.19 1.12 54.03
N SER A 21 -21.31 0.45 53.76
CA SER A 21 -21.36 -0.98 53.43
C SER A 21 -20.95 -1.24 51.97
N ALA A 22 -19.74 -0.84 51.60
CA ALA A 22 -19.13 -1.12 50.30
C ALA A 22 -17.82 -1.91 50.48
N LYS A 23 -17.34 -2.60 49.45
CA LYS A 23 -16.05 -3.31 49.54
C LYS A 23 -14.90 -2.30 49.44
N HIS A 24 -14.05 -2.25 50.46
CA HIS A 24 -12.88 -1.38 50.51
C HIS A 24 -11.61 -2.05 49.94
N ALA A 25 -10.62 -1.25 49.58
CA ALA A 25 -9.33 -1.75 49.09
C ALA A 25 -8.57 -2.55 50.17
N THR A 26 -8.03 -3.70 49.79
CA THR A 26 -7.22 -4.56 50.68
C THR A 26 -5.77 -4.04 50.77
N GLY A 27 -5.30 -3.71 51.98
CA GLY A 27 -3.91 -3.29 52.23
C GLY A 27 -3.80 -2.16 53.25
N VAL A 28 -2.87 -1.22 53.02
CA VAL A 28 -2.59 -0.05 53.89
C VAL A 28 -3.70 1.00 53.84
N GLN A 29 -4.55 0.99 52.81
CA GLN A 29 -5.58 2.00 52.56
C GLN A 29 -6.99 1.40 52.62
N LYS A 30 -7.42 1.02 53.84
CA LYS A 30 -8.75 0.44 54.08
C LYS A 30 -9.90 1.42 53.94
N ASP A 31 -9.61 2.71 53.86
CA ASP A 31 -10.63 3.75 53.79
C ASP A 31 -11.13 3.97 52.36
N ILE A 32 -10.53 3.34 51.34
CA ILE A 32 -10.89 3.58 49.93
C ILE A 32 -11.99 2.63 49.48
N VAL A 33 -13.12 3.18 49.02
CA VAL A 33 -14.27 2.43 48.49
C VAL A 33 -14.05 2.10 47.01
N LEU A 34 -14.20 0.82 46.63
CA LEU A 34 -14.01 0.36 45.25
C LEU A 34 -15.25 0.64 44.39
N VAL A 35 -15.05 1.22 43.20
CA VAL A 35 -16.12 1.55 42.24
C VAL A 35 -15.72 1.14 40.82
N PRO A 36 -16.44 0.19 40.17
CA PRO A 36 -17.49 -0.66 40.75
C PRO A 36 -16.90 -1.65 41.76
N ALA A 37 -17.69 -1.98 42.79
CA ALA A 37 -17.29 -2.98 43.76
C ALA A 37 -17.26 -4.37 43.10
N PRO A 38 -16.24 -5.21 43.35
CA PRO A 38 -16.20 -6.56 42.84
C PRO A 38 -17.37 -7.38 43.41
N SER A 39 -18.14 -7.97 42.51
CA SER A 39 -19.23 -8.92 42.80
C SER A 39 -18.69 -10.17 43.49
N GLU A 40 -19.59 -10.97 44.06
CA GLU A 40 -19.27 -12.34 44.55
C GLU A 40 -19.38 -13.40 43.47
N ASP A 41 -19.74 -13.00 42.25
CA ASP A 41 -19.81 -13.88 41.10
C ASP A 41 -18.41 -14.42 40.73
N PRO A 42 -18.21 -15.75 40.64
CA PRO A 42 -16.94 -16.35 40.22
C PRO A 42 -16.47 -15.91 38.83
N ASP A 43 -17.36 -15.41 37.96
CA ASP A 43 -17.03 -14.91 36.63
C ASP A 43 -16.83 -13.39 36.58
N ASP A 44 -16.86 -12.69 37.71
CA ASP A 44 -16.49 -11.29 37.77
C ASP A 44 -14.98 -11.10 37.48
N PRO A 45 -14.59 -10.45 36.36
CA PRO A 45 -13.19 -10.21 36.03
C PRO A 45 -12.44 -9.39 37.08
N LEU A 46 -13.14 -8.60 37.90
CA LEU A 46 -12.52 -7.83 38.98
C LEU A 46 -12.05 -8.75 40.12
N ALA A 47 -12.79 -9.84 40.39
CA ALA A 47 -12.48 -10.82 41.43
C ALA A 47 -11.42 -11.87 41.01
N TRP A 48 -11.08 -11.96 39.72
CA TRP A 48 -10.13 -12.98 39.24
C TRP A 48 -8.71 -12.80 39.78
N SER A 49 -8.05 -13.92 40.05
CA SER A 49 -6.63 -13.96 40.41
C SER A 49 -5.75 -13.48 39.23
N PRO A 50 -4.55 -12.92 39.49
CA PRO A 50 -3.66 -12.45 38.43
C PRO A 50 -3.31 -13.52 37.39
N ARG A 51 -3.22 -14.80 37.82
CA ARG A 51 -2.96 -15.94 36.93
C ARG A 51 -4.15 -16.21 35.99
N ARG A 52 -5.39 -16.14 36.49
CA ARG A 52 -6.61 -16.31 35.68
C ARG A 52 -6.76 -15.16 34.67
N LYS A 53 -6.47 -13.92 35.08
CA LYS A 53 -6.44 -12.74 34.19
C LYS A 53 -5.42 -12.90 33.05
N LEU A 54 -4.21 -13.38 33.37
CA LEU A 54 -3.18 -13.65 32.37
C LEU A 54 -3.60 -14.77 31.39
N LEU A 55 -4.12 -15.88 31.92
CA LEU A 55 -4.59 -16.99 31.09
C LEU A 55 -5.70 -16.56 30.13
N SER A 56 -6.70 -15.83 30.63
CA SER A 56 -7.79 -15.29 29.80
C SER A 56 -7.25 -14.37 28.69
N THR A 57 -6.29 -13.50 29.00
CA THR A 57 -5.65 -12.61 28.01
C THR A 57 -4.88 -13.38 26.93
N ILE A 58 -4.16 -14.44 27.32
CA ILE A 58 -3.46 -15.32 26.38
C ILE A 58 -4.47 -16.04 25.48
N CYS A 59 -5.55 -16.59 26.04
CA CYS A 59 -6.59 -17.26 25.27
C CYS A 59 -7.23 -16.33 24.22
N VAL A 60 -7.56 -15.09 24.58
CA VAL A 60 -8.12 -14.11 23.62
C VAL A 60 -7.10 -13.76 22.54
N SER A 61 -5.82 -13.60 22.89
CA SER A 61 -4.74 -13.35 21.93
C SER A 61 -4.56 -14.51 20.94
N VAL A 62 -4.55 -15.76 21.45
CA VAL A 62 -4.42 -16.97 20.62
C VAL A 62 -5.63 -17.17 19.72
N TYR A 63 -6.84 -16.96 20.24
CA TYR A 63 -8.08 -17.02 19.45
C TYR A 63 -8.08 -15.99 18.31
N THR A 64 -7.69 -14.76 18.60
CA THR A 64 -7.59 -13.69 17.61
C THR A 64 -6.54 -14.00 16.54
N PHE A 65 -5.38 -14.54 16.96
CA PHE A 65 -4.34 -14.98 16.05
C PHE A 65 -4.82 -16.13 15.14
N ALA A 66 -5.54 -17.11 15.70
CA ALA A 66 -6.10 -18.24 14.95
C ALA A 66 -7.17 -17.79 13.93
N ILE A 67 -8.03 -16.83 14.29
CA ILE A 67 -8.99 -16.23 13.33
C ILE A 67 -8.25 -15.50 12.20
N GLY A 68 -7.16 -14.80 12.50
CA GLY A 68 -6.30 -14.17 11.49
C GLY A 68 -5.76 -15.18 10.48
N ILE A 69 -5.28 -16.33 10.95
CA ILE A 69 -4.79 -17.44 10.09
C ILE A 69 -5.93 -17.99 9.22
N ALA A 70 -7.09 -18.29 9.81
CA ALA A 70 -8.23 -18.85 9.09
C ALA A 70 -8.77 -17.90 8.01
N SER A 71 -8.86 -16.60 8.32
CA SER A 71 -9.27 -15.57 7.36
C SER A 71 -8.27 -15.45 6.20
N ALA A 72 -6.98 -15.63 6.47
CA ALA A 72 -5.97 -15.59 5.44
C ALA A 72 -5.94 -16.81 4.51
N ALA A 73 -6.32 -17.98 5.02
CA ALA A 73 -6.54 -19.16 4.18
C ALA A 73 -7.67 -18.93 3.16
N ILE A 74 -8.68 -18.12 3.50
CA ILE A 74 -9.78 -17.75 2.59
C ILE A 74 -9.27 -16.86 1.46
N TYR A 75 -8.44 -15.83 1.75
CA TYR A 75 -7.88 -14.96 0.70
C TYR A 75 -7.01 -15.71 -0.32
N SER A 76 -6.23 -16.71 0.11
CA SER A 76 -5.45 -17.58 -0.77
C SER A 76 -6.32 -18.37 -1.77
N VAL A 77 -7.56 -18.67 -1.40
CA VAL A 77 -8.55 -19.34 -2.25
C VAL A 77 -9.33 -18.33 -3.12
N LEU A 78 -9.50 -17.10 -2.64
CA LEU A 78 -10.17 -16.03 -3.38
C LEU A 78 -9.38 -15.55 -4.59
N ASP A 79 -8.06 -15.41 -4.51
CA ASP A 79 -7.21 -14.99 -5.64
C ASP A 79 -7.38 -15.87 -6.91
N PRO A 80 -7.36 -17.22 -6.81
CA PRO A 80 -7.68 -18.11 -7.92
C PRO A 80 -9.13 -17.98 -8.42
N ILE A 81 -10.09 -17.76 -7.52
CA ILE A 81 -11.51 -17.65 -7.88
C ILE A 81 -11.79 -16.33 -8.61
N GLU A 82 -11.23 -15.20 -8.14
CA GLU A 82 -11.35 -13.90 -8.79
C GLU A 82 -10.75 -13.94 -10.20
N LYS A 83 -9.57 -14.55 -10.38
CA LYS A 83 -8.97 -14.76 -11.72
C LYS A 83 -9.84 -15.63 -12.62
N LYS A 84 -10.61 -16.56 -12.06
CA LYS A 84 -11.53 -17.41 -12.81
C LYS A 84 -12.81 -16.66 -13.18
N GLU A 85 -13.42 -15.94 -12.24
CA GLU A 85 -14.66 -15.18 -12.44
C GLU A 85 -14.48 -13.97 -13.35
N THR A 86 -13.36 -13.25 -13.24
CA THR A 86 -13.03 -12.13 -14.16
C THR A 86 -12.85 -12.61 -15.61
N ASN A 87 -12.31 -13.81 -15.81
CA ASN A 87 -12.23 -14.42 -17.14
C ASN A 87 -13.61 -14.83 -17.68
N TYR A 88 -14.52 -15.36 -16.85
CA TYR A 88 -15.90 -15.66 -17.27
C TYR A 88 -16.66 -14.41 -17.69
N HIS A 89 -16.54 -13.29 -16.95
CA HIS A 89 -17.19 -12.03 -17.31
C HIS A 89 -16.64 -11.45 -18.62
N ARG A 90 -15.33 -11.52 -18.88
CA ARG A 90 -14.75 -11.07 -20.17
C ARG A 90 -15.29 -11.87 -21.35
N VAL A 91 -15.43 -13.19 -21.22
CA VAL A 91 -16.02 -14.03 -22.27
C VAL A 91 -17.50 -13.69 -22.48
N ALA A 92 -18.26 -13.48 -21.41
CA ALA A 92 -19.68 -13.11 -21.50
C ALA A 92 -19.90 -11.73 -22.13
N PHE A 93 -19.04 -10.73 -21.86
CA PHE A 93 -19.11 -9.41 -22.51
C PHE A 93 -18.81 -9.51 -24.02
N VAL A 94 -17.84 -10.34 -24.42
CA VAL A 94 -17.51 -10.56 -25.84
C VAL A 94 -18.65 -11.30 -26.57
N GLU A 95 -19.32 -12.25 -25.90
CA GLU A 95 -20.49 -12.95 -26.44
C GLU A 95 -21.72 -12.03 -26.56
N HIS A 96 -21.97 -11.19 -25.54
CA HIS A 96 -23.05 -10.20 -25.58
C HIS A 96 -22.81 -9.13 -26.65
N GLN A 97 -21.56 -8.68 -26.82
CA GLN A 97 -21.19 -7.68 -27.82
C GLN A 97 -21.30 -8.20 -29.27
N LYS A 98 -21.13 -9.51 -29.47
CA LYS A 98 -21.40 -10.20 -30.75
C LYS A 98 -22.90 -10.30 -31.06
N CYS A 99 -23.74 -10.48 -30.04
CA CYS A 99 -25.19 -10.58 -30.20
C CYS A 99 -25.87 -9.22 -30.41
N SER A 100 -25.28 -8.13 -29.92
CA SER A 100 -25.87 -6.78 -29.99
C SER A 100 -25.52 -5.95 -31.25
N ILE A 101 -24.74 -6.49 -32.20
CA ILE A 101 -24.47 -5.81 -33.49
C ILE A 101 -25.53 -6.14 -34.55
N ASP A 102 -26.23 -7.26 -34.38
CA ASP A 102 -27.38 -7.61 -35.22
C ASP A 102 -28.65 -7.40 -34.41
N LEU A 103 -29.21 -6.19 -34.38
CA LEU A 103 -30.63 -5.87 -34.15
C LEU A 103 -30.79 -4.34 -34.03
N VAL A 104 -31.05 -3.68 -35.16
CA VAL A 104 -31.59 -2.31 -35.25
C VAL A 104 -33.04 -2.40 -35.74
N ASP A 105 -33.87 -1.49 -35.21
CA ASP A 105 -35.29 -1.20 -35.46
C ASP A 105 -36.34 -2.07 -34.75
N THR A 106 -37.00 -1.52 -33.72
CA THR A 106 -38.28 -0.78 -33.86
C THR A 106 -38.76 -0.20 -32.52
N ASP A 107 -39.55 0.88 -32.63
CA ASP A 107 -40.15 1.73 -31.59
C ASP A 107 -40.87 1.04 -30.42
N SER A 108 -40.89 1.71 -29.25
CA SER A 108 -42.09 2.32 -28.64
C SER A 108 -42.06 2.42 -27.10
N ASN A 109 -42.67 3.51 -26.62
CA ASN A 109 -42.91 3.93 -25.23
C ASN A 109 -43.39 2.82 -24.27
N ILE A 110 -43.11 2.96 -22.97
CA ILE A 110 -44.09 2.93 -21.85
C ILE A 110 -43.40 3.01 -20.45
N ALA A 111 -43.89 3.98 -19.67
CA ALA A 111 -44.13 4.05 -18.22
C ALA A 111 -43.05 3.74 -17.15
N ASN A 112 -42.85 4.76 -16.30
CA ASN A 112 -42.96 4.77 -14.83
C ASN A 112 -42.58 3.49 -14.05
N GLY A 113 -41.47 3.57 -13.32
CA GLY A 113 -41.13 2.65 -12.24
C GLY A 113 -40.27 3.34 -11.19
N SER A 114 -40.92 3.80 -10.13
CA SER A 114 -40.34 4.50 -8.97
C SER A 114 -39.37 3.64 -8.16
N VAL A 115 -38.23 4.24 -7.81
CA VAL A 115 -37.21 3.73 -6.89
C VAL A 115 -37.79 3.60 -5.47
N VAL A 116 -37.82 2.37 -4.94
CA VAL A 116 -38.16 2.09 -3.54
C VAL A 116 -36.87 2.09 -2.71
N THR A 117 -36.62 3.22 -2.04
CA THR A 117 -35.60 3.32 -0.99
C THR A 117 -36.27 3.02 0.36
N SER A 118 -35.89 1.90 0.98
CA SER A 118 -36.40 1.48 2.27
C SER A 118 -35.71 2.29 3.39
N THR A 119 -36.36 3.34 3.87
CA THR A 119 -36.02 4.03 5.13
C THR A 119 -37.05 3.64 6.19
N ARG A 120 -36.63 2.86 7.19
CA ARG A 120 -37.42 2.61 8.41
C ARG A 120 -37.52 3.90 9.23
N ASN A 121 -38.71 4.51 9.22
CA ASN A 121 -39.15 5.43 10.26
C ASN A 121 -39.55 4.61 11.50
N LEU A 122 -39.10 5.05 12.68
CA LEU A 122 -39.62 4.62 13.97
C LEU A 122 -40.45 5.78 14.53
N ASP A 123 -41.71 5.49 14.80
CA ASP A 123 -42.71 6.43 15.28
C ASP A 123 -42.37 7.03 16.66
N LYS A 124 -42.77 8.28 16.82
CA LYS A 124 -42.85 9.01 18.08
C LYS A 124 -44.13 8.63 18.84
N GLN A 125 -43.98 8.27 20.11
CA GLN A 125 -44.90 8.45 21.25
C GLN A 125 -44.09 7.94 22.48
N ASP A 126 -43.92 8.59 23.63
CA ASP A 126 -44.61 9.68 24.30
C ASP A 126 -43.62 10.55 25.09
N VAL A 127 -43.84 11.86 25.03
CA VAL A 127 -43.13 12.87 25.82
C VAL A 127 -44.00 13.21 27.04
N LEU A 128 -43.52 12.88 28.24
CA LEU A 128 -43.98 13.54 29.47
C LEU A 128 -42.95 14.59 29.89
N THR A 129 -43.31 15.83 29.61
CA THR A 129 -42.73 17.09 30.06
C THR A 129 -42.57 17.19 31.58
N ARG A 130 -41.38 17.55 32.06
CA ARG A 130 -41.22 18.41 33.24
C ARG A 130 -40.09 19.43 33.00
N PRO A 131 -40.29 20.72 33.33
CA PRO A 131 -39.33 21.78 33.04
C PRO A 131 -38.14 21.76 34.00
N PHE A 132 -36.94 21.91 33.46
CA PHE A 132 -35.72 22.14 34.24
C PHE A 132 -35.69 23.59 34.76
N PRO A 133 -35.70 23.84 36.08
CA PRO A 133 -35.42 25.16 36.62
C PRO A 133 -33.90 25.37 36.64
N THR A 134 -33.42 26.39 35.92
CA THR A 134 -32.06 26.93 36.03
C THR A 134 -31.88 27.57 37.42
N PRO A 135 -30.99 27.07 38.29
CA PRO A 135 -30.73 27.73 39.56
C PRO A 135 -29.67 28.81 39.39
N LYS A 136 -30.00 29.98 39.94
CA LYS A 136 -29.15 31.17 40.03
C LYS A 136 -27.89 30.86 40.82
N ILE A 137 -26.75 31.32 40.30
CA ILE A 137 -25.42 31.20 40.92
C ILE A 137 -25.41 31.96 42.26
N ALA A 138 -25.41 31.22 43.36
CA ALA A 138 -25.12 31.74 44.69
C ALA A 138 -23.62 31.57 44.96
N GLN A 139 -22.95 32.70 45.18
CA GLN A 139 -21.52 32.81 45.42
C GLN A 139 -21.13 32.14 46.75
N SER A 140 -20.32 31.08 46.70
CA SER A 140 -19.66 30.53 47.88
C SER A 140 -18.23 31.08 47.99
N ASN A 141 -17.95 31.76 49.10
CA ASN A 141 -16.66 32.34 49.47
C ASN A 141 -15.55 31.28 49.52
N THR A 142 -14.86 31.11 48.40
CA THR A 142 -13.51 30.56 48.39
C THR A 142 -12.56 31.66 48.86
N THR A 143 -11.71 31.34 49.84
CA THR A 143 -10.57 32.21 50.19
C THR A 143 -9.76 32.46 48.91
N ARG A 144 -9.84 33.69 48.38
CA ARG A 144 -9.11 34.11 47.20
C ARG A 144 -7.61 33.97 47.48
N ARG A 145 -6.98 32.89 47.01
CA ARG A 145 -5.56 32.93 46.68
C ARG A 145 -5.41 34.04 45.63
N GLY A 146 -4.69 35.11 45.98
CA GLY A 146 -4.51 36.27 45.12
C GLY A 146 -4.16 35.83 43.69
N GLY A 147 -4.99 36.23 42.73
CA GLY A 147 -4.82 35.82 41.34
C GLY A 147 -3.43 36.21 40.84
N LYS A 148 -2.65 35.23 40.38
CA LYS A 148 -1.37 35.51 39.71
C LYS A 148 -1.69 36.29 38.41
N SER A 149 -1.08 37.48 38.24
CA SER A 149 -1.16 38.27 37.01
C SER A 149 -0.86 37.42 35.77
N PHE A 150 -1.52 37.68 34.65
CA PHE A 150 -1.36 36.95 33.39
C PHE A 150 0.11 36.86 32.95
N LEU A 151 0.87 37.95 33.10
CA LEU A 151 2.31 38.00 32.84
C LEU A 151 3.14 37.14 33.81
N LYS A 152 2.64 36.92 35.04
CA LYS A 152 3.28 36.04 36.04
C LYS A 152 3.01 34.56 35.74
N LYS A 153 1.94 34.23 35.01
CA LYS A 153 1.65 32.86 34.52
C LYS A 153 2.46 32.51 33.27
N LEU A 154 2.87 33.51 32.49
CA LEU A 154 3.66 33.37 31.26
C LEU A 154 5.18 33.31 31.48
N ARG A 155 5.66 33.28 32.73
CA ARG A 155 7.11 33.14 32.97
C ARG A 155 7.58 31.79 32.41
N PRO A 156 8.55 31.76 31.47
CA PRO A 156 8.96 30.52 30.81
C PRO A 156 9.69 29.55 31.75
N LEU A 157 10.17 30.03 32.90
CA LEU A 157 10.87 29.24 33.90
C LEU A 157 10.33 29.60 35.29
N ASP A 158 9.64 28.65 35.92
CA ASP A 158 9.22 28.74 37.32
C ASP A 158 10.22 27.95 38.17
N SER A 159 10.92 28.63 39.09
CA SER A 159 11.89 28.01 39.98
C SER A 159 11.27 27.00 40.94
N GLN A 160 9.94 26.98 41.09
CA GLN A 160 9.22 25.93 41.80
C GLN A 160 9.27 24.57 41.07
N ILE A 161 9.45 24.54 39.75
CA ILE A 161 9.51 23.30 38.94
C ILE A 161 10.79 22.51 39.25
N LEU A 162 11.88 23.20 39.59
CA LEU A 162 13.18 22.57 39.94
C LEU A 162 13.20 21.95 41.35
N GLN A 163 12.20 22.25 42.18
CA GLN A 163 12.09 21.71 43.54
C GLN A 163 11.37 20.35 43.60
N TYR A 164 10.82 19.87 42.48
CA TYR A 164 10.19 18.54 42.42
C TYR A 164 11.26 17.44 42.30
N PRO A 165 11.12 16.32 43.04
CA PRO A 165 12.05 15.20 42.92
C PRO A 165 12.05 14.67 41.49
N ASN A 166 13.25 14.43 40.95
CA ASN A 166 13.47 14.15 39.53
C ASN A 166 12.85 12.79 39.12
N ARG A 167 11.61 12.81 38.57
CA ARG A 167 10.85 11.60 38.17
C ARG A 167 11.15 11.12 36.75
N MET A 168 12.21 11.61 36.11
CA MET A 168 12.56 11.26 34.72
C MET A 168 12.70 9.75 34.50
N LYS A 169 13.34 9.02 35.42
CA LYS A 169 13.42 7.54 35.36
C LYS A 169 12.04 6.89 35.38
N ALA A 170 11.12 7.41 36.21
CA ALA A 170 9.74 6.91 36.26
C ALA A 170 8.95 7.29 35.00
N MET A 171 9.20 8.46 34.39
CA MET A 171 8.57 8.84 33.13
C MET A 171 9.02 7.97 31.95
N VAL A 172 10.32 7.64 31.89
CA VAL A 172 10.87 6.73 30.88
C VAL A 172 10.35 5.30 31.07
N LEU A 173 10.11 4.86 32.31
CA LEU A 173 9.62 3.51 32.60
C LEU A 173 8.09 3.37 32.46
N ARG A 174 7.31 4.46 32.45
CA ARG A 174 5.84 4.43 32.35
C ARG A 174 5.30 3.70 31.12
N PRO A 175 5.83 3.88 29.90
CA PRO A 175 5.40 3.11 28.75
C PRO A 175 5.57 1.59 28.94
N LEU A 176 6.67 1.16 29.58
CA LEU A 176 6.92 -0.25 29.88
C LEU A 176 5.97 -0.78 30.96
N ILE A 177 5.60 0.05 31.94
CA ILE A 177 4.55 -0.29 32.91
C ILE A 177 3.19 -0.37 32.21
N PHE A 178 2.90 0.49 31.23
CA PHE A 178 1.63 0.43 30.49
C PHE A 178 1.46 -0.86 29.69
N LEU A 179 2.55 -1.46 29.21
CA LEU A 179 2.54 -2.78 28.58
C LEU A 179 2.12 -3.92 29.54
N THR A 180 2.12 -3.69 30.85
CA THR A 180 1.59 -4.67 31.81
C THR A 180 0.06 -4.67 31.87
N PHE A 181 -0.61 -3.63 31.33
CA PHE A 181 -2.06 -3.62 31.21
C PHE A 181 -2.50 -4.51 30.04
N PRO A 182 -3.36 -5.52 30.29
CA PRO A 182 -3.77 -6.48 29.27
C PRO A 182 -4.34 -5.85 27.99
N VAL A 183 -5.13 -4.78 28.14
CA VAL A 183 -5.74 -4.07 27.01
C VAL A 183 -4.68 -3.41 26.12
N ILE A 184 -3.66 -2.80 26.73
CA ILE A 184 -2.59 -2.11 26.00
C ILE A 184 -1.70 -3.15 25.31
N ALA A 185 -1.34 -4.23 26.00
CA ALA A 185 -0.58 -5.34 25.42
C ALA A 185 -1.31 -5.99 24.24
N TYR A 186 -2.61 -6.26 24.40
CA TYR A 186 -3.44 -6.86 23.35
C TYR A 186 -3.59 -5.94 22.14
N SER A 187 -3.83 -4.64 22.34
CA SER A 187 -3.94 -3.68 21.23
C SER A 187 -2.64 -3.56 20.44
N GLY A 188 -1.49 -3.51 21.12
CA GLY A 188 -0.17 -3.50 20.49
C GLY A 188 0.13 -4.80 19.74
N PHE A 189 -0.19 -5.96 20.33
CA PHE A 189 -0.04 -7.26 19.67
C PHE A 189 -0.93 -7.37 18.42
N SER A 190 -2.20 -6.97 18.51
CA SER A 190 -3.14 -6.99 17.39
C SER A 190 -2.65 -6.11 16.23
N TYR A 191 -2.23 -4.87 16.53
CA TYR A 191 -1.70 -3.96 15.52
C TYR A 191 -0.40 -4.48 14.89
N GLY A 192 0.55 -4.96 15.71
CA GLY A 192 1.81 -5.52 15.24
C GLY A 192 1.61 -6.78 14.39
N SER A 193 0.70 -7.66 14.80
CA SER A 193 0.32 -8.86 14.04
C SER A 193 -0.26 -8.49 12.68
N ASN A 194 -1.11 -7.47 12.59
CA ASN A 194 -1.67 -7.01 11.32
C ASN A 194 -0.59 -6.48 10.36
N ILE A 195 0.39 -5.71 10.86
CA ILE A 195 1.50 -5.19 10.03
C ILE A 195 2.42 -6.31 9.54
N VAL A 196 2.81 -7.23 10.42
CA VAL A 196 3.64 -8.38 10.04
C VAL A 196 2.90 -9.22 8.99
N TRP A 197 1.60 -9.42 9.17
CA TRP A 197 0.79 -10.20 8.25
C TRP A 197 0.66 -9.55 6.86
N PHE A 198 0.49 -8.24 6.78
CA PHE A 198 0.51 -7.50 5.52
C PHE A 198 1.81 -7.74 4.75
N ASN A 199 2.95 -7.74 5.44
CA ASN A 199 4.26 -8.00 4.81
C ASN A 199 4.42 -9.46 4.37
N VAL A 200 3.95 -10.43 5.18
CA VAL A 200 4.00 -11.86 4.84
C VAL A 200 3.13 -12.17 3.64
N LEU A 201 1.90 -11.64 3.56
CA LEU A 201 1.01 -11.84 2.42
C LEU A 201 1.59 -11.24 1.13
N ASN A 202 2.12 -10.01 1.18
CA ASN A 202 2.73 -9.37 0.02
C ASN A 202 3.96 -10.13 -0.50
N ALA A 203 4.78 -10.68 0.41
CA ALA A 203 5.90 -11.54 0.05
C ALA A 203 5.43 -12.89 -0.51
N SER A 204 4.34 -13.45 0.02
CA SER A 204 3.85 -14.77 -0.38
C SER A 204 3.10 -14.73 -1.72
N SER A 205 2.34 -13.68 -2.02
CA SER A 205 1.63 -13.54 -3.30
C SER A 205 2.58 -13.36 -4.48
N THR A 206 3.63 -12.55 -4.30
CA THR A 206 4.70 -12.42 -5.31
C THR A 206 5.50 -13.71 -5.44
N LEU A 207 5.91 -14.34 -4.33
CA LEU A 207 6.68 -15.57 -4.38
C LEU A 207 5.88 -16.75 -4.96
N SER A 208 4.59 -16.90 -4.65
CA SER A 208 3.75 -17.99 -5.17
C SER A 208 3.47 -17.85 -6.67
N ALA A 209 3.26 -16.63 -7.18
CA ALA A 209 3.16 -16.38 -8.62
C ALA A 209 4.47 -16.69 -9.36
N LEU A 210 5.63 -16.43 -8.73
CA LEU A 210 6.96 -16.71 -9.28
C LEU A 210 7.38 -18.19 -9.10
N ALA A 211 6.97 -18.85 -8.02
CA ALA A 211 7.29 -20.24 -7.68
C ALA A 211 6.50 -21.27 -8.50
N ALA A 212 5.45 -20.82 -9.22
CA ALA A 212 4.76 -21.64 -10.20
C ALA A 212 5.69 -22.12 -11.34
N TYR A 213 6.84 -21.47 -11.52
CA TYR A 213 7.79 -21.75 -12.59
C TYR A 213 9.14 -22.24 -12.05
N PRO A 214 9.63 -23.44 -12.43
CA PRO A 214 10.90 -23.97 -11.93
C PRO A 214 12.11 -23.15 -12.38
N ASN A 215 12.00 -22.39 -13.47
CA ASN A 215 13.04 -21.48 -13.94
C ASN A 215 12.43 -20.29 -14.71
N ALA A 216 13.20 -19.21 -14.87
CA ALA A 216 12.75 -18.02 -15.62
C ALA A 216 12.29 -18.33 -17.06
N GLN A 217 12.90 -19.33 -17.71
CA GLN A 217 12.61 -19.70 -19.10
C GLN A 217 11.29 -20.46 -19.25
N SER A 218 10.79 -21.05 -18.17
CA SER A 218 9.51 -21.76 -18.14
C SER A 218 8.30 -20.83 -17.99
N HIS A 219 8.53 -19.55 -17.70
CA HIS A 219 7.45 -18.56 -17.69
C HIS A 219 6.90 -18.38 -19.12
N PRO A 220 5.58 -18.51 -19.36
CA PRO A 220 4.99 -18.58 -20.70
C PRO A 220 5.31 -17.34 -21.53
N ARG A 221 5.28 -16.14 -20.92
CA ARG A 221 5.62 -14.88 -21.59
C ARG A 221 7.10 -14.77 -21.95
N ILE A 222 8.00 -15.26 -21.08
CA ILE A 222 9.44 -15.22 -21.33
C ILE A 222 9.78 -16.24 -22.42
N ALA A 223 9.16 -17.42 -22.39
CA ALA A 223 9.30 -18.42 -23.44
C ALA A 223 8.82 -17.88 -24.79
N LEU A 224 7.63 -17.26 -24.84
CA LEU A 224 7.09 -16.63 -26.04
C LEU A 224 8.08 -15.59 -26.60
N TYR A 225 8.53 -14.67 -25.76
CA TYR A 225 9.49 -13.64 -26.16
C TYR A 225 10.78 -14.25 -26.73
N ARG A 226 11.34 -15.27 -26.07
CA ARG A 226 12.55 -15.97 -26.51
C ARG A 226 12.35 -16.66 -27.86
N ASN A 227 11.21 -17.32 -28.06
CA ASN A 227 10.89 -18.03 -29.29
C ASN A 227 10.66 -17.05 -30.44
N THR A 228 9.88 -15.99 -30.22
CA THR A 228 9.62 -14.95 -31.23
C THR A 228 10.91 -14.29 -31.71
N LEU A 229 11.80 -13.88 -30.79
CA LEU A 229 13.08 -13.27 -31.18
C LEU A 229 14.00 -14.24 -31.92
N LYS A 230 13.99 -15.52 -31.53
CA LYS A 230 14.80 -16.54 -32.21
C LYS A 230 14.28 -16.80 -33.63
N GLU A 231 12.97 -16.96 -33.78
CA GLU A 231 12.33 -17.34 -35.05
C GLU A 231 12.24 -16.17 -36.03
N LYS A 232 11.87 -14.98 -35.55
CA LYS A 232 11.61 -13.80 -36.41
C LYS A 232 12.84 -12.92 -36.60
N CYS A 233 13.71 -12.84 -35.59
CA CYS A 233 14.84 -11.91 -35.58
C CYS A 233 16.21 -12.61 -35.56
N ASN A 234 16.25 -13.95 -35.57
CA ASN A 234 17.47 -14.76 -35.50
C ASN A 234 18.39 -14.40 -34.31
N VAL A 235 17.82 -13.95 -33.20
CA VAL A 235 18.59 -13.54 -32.00
C VAL A 235 18.88 -14.77 -31.13
N PRO A 236 20.16 -15.10 -30.84
CA PRO A 236 20.49 -16.21 -29.97
C PRO A 236 20.13 -15.92 -28.50
N SER A 237 18.99 -16.43 -28.03
CA SER A 237 18.45 -16.14 -26.68
C SER A 237 19.33 -16.63 -25.52
N LYS A 238 20.34 -17.48 -25.78
CA LYS A 238 21.34 -17.90 -24.78
C LYS A 238 22.48 -16.89 -24.64
N LYS A 239 22.86 -16.21 -25.73
CA LYS A 239 23.93 -15.21 -25.75
C LYS A 239 23.42 -13.86 -25.24
N PHE A 240 22.15 -13.55 -25.54
CA PHE A 240 21.52 -12.27 -25.25
C PHE A 240 20.25 -12.47 -24.41
N PRO A 241 20.39 -12.80 -23.10
CA PRO A 241 19.25 -12.96 -22.20
C PRO A 241 18.56 -11.61 -21.98
N GLN A 242 17.24 -11.56 -22.12
CA GLN A 242 16.49 -10.31 -22.04
C GLN A 242 16.40 -9.80 -20.59
N SER A 243 16.04 -8.51 -20.44
CA SER A 243 15.97 -7.83 -19.14
C SER A 243 15.03 -8.55 -18.16
N ASN A 244 13.80 -8.86 -18.59
CA ASN A 244 12.81 -9.60 -17.80
C ASN A 244 13.31 -10.99 -17.39
N GLU A 245 13.91 -11.77 -18.29
CA GLU A 245 14.49 -13.08 -17.95
C GLU A 245 15.57 -12.95 -16.87
N SER A 246 16.41 -11.92 -16.97
CA SER A 246 17.48 -11.68 -16.01
C SER A 246 16.93 -11.32 -14.62
N LEU A 247 15.84 -10.54 -14.56
CA LEU A 247 15.13 -10.24 -13.30
C LEU A 247 14.50 -11.50 -12.70
N TYR A 248 13.77 -12.28 -13.49
CA TYR A 248 13.15 -13.53 -13.04
C TYR A 248 14.20 -14.56 -12.58
N ARG A 249 15.35 -14.63 -13.25
CA ARG A 249 16.45 -15.52 -12.85
C ARG A 249 16.99 -15.15 -11.47
N ARG A 250 17.18 -13.86 -11.17
CA ARG A 250 17.61 -13.39 -9.85
C ARG A 250 16.58 -13.72 -8.76
N LEU A 251 15.30 -13.58 -9.07
CA LEU A 251 14.22 -13.87 -8.13
C LEU A 251 14.05 -15.37 -7.86
N ILE A 252 13.95 -16.19 -8.92
CA ILE A 252 13.62 -17.62 -8.81
C ILE A 252 14.85 -18.45 -8.44
N LYS A 253 15.96 -18.29 -9.19
CA LYS A 253 17.14 -19.14 -9.04
C LYS A 253 18.04 -18.68 -7.90
N GLU A 254 18.29 -17.39 -7.82
CA GLU A 254 19.23 -16.84 -6.83
C GLU A 254 18.54 -16.53 -5.49
N GLN A 255 17.19 -16.57 -5.44
CA GLN A 255 16.36 -16.21 -4.27
C GLN A 255 16.80 -14.88 -3.64
N ARG A 256 17.29 -13.97 -4.48
CA ARG A 256 17.93 -12.75 -4.03
C ARG A 256 16.96 -11.59 -4.22
N PRO A 257 16.65 -10.82 -3.16
CA PRO A 257 15.84 -9.63 -3.32
C PRO A 257 16.53 -8.67 -4.28
N LEU A 258 15.73 -8.06 -5.17
CA LEU A 258 16.23 -7.01 -6.04
C LEU A 258 16.70 -5.85 -5.16
N ARG A 259 17.94 -5.40 -5.38
CA ARG A 259 18.44 -4.21 -4.69
C ARG A 259 17.77 -3.00 -5.31
N PRO A 260 17.24 -2.05 -4.51
CA PRO A 260 16.76 -0.78 -5.03
C PRO A 260 17.85 -0.09 -5.86
N LEU A 261 17.49 0.39 -7.05
CA LEU A 261 18.40 1.07 -7.98
C LEU A 261 18.06 2.55 -8.04
N ASN A 262 16.90 2.86 -8.61
CA ASN A 262 16.33 4.19 -8.74
C ASN A 262 14.81 4.00 -8.68
N PRO A 263 14.05 4.88 -7.99
CA PRO A 263 12.59 4.73 -7.88
C PRO A 263 11.87 4.49 -9.21
N VAL A 264 12.28 5.19 -10.28
CA VAL A 264 11.72 5.03 -11.63
C VAL A 264 12.09 3.66 -12.22
N VAL A 265 13.33 3.23 -12.00
CA VAL A 265 13.84 1.94 -12.46
C VAL A 265 13.16 0.77 -11.74
N ASP A 266 13.06 0.87 -10.43
CA ASP A 266 12.39 -0.12 -9.59
C ASP A 266 10.89 -0.21 -9.93
N PHE A 267 10.27 0.94 -10.25
CA PHE A 267 8.89 1.00 -10.70
C PHE A 267 8.65 0.24 -12.00
N TYR A 268 9.36 0.56 -13.11
CA TYR A 268 9.10 -0.16 -14.37
C TYR A 268 9.51 -1.63 -14.28
N ASN A 269 10.54 -1.97 -13.49
CA ASN A 269 10.93 -3.36 -13.25
C ASN A 269 9.82 -4.12 -12.50
N SER A 270 9.11 -3.48 -11.58
CA SER A 270 7.96 -4.08 -10.91
C SER A 270 6.83 -4.40 -11.88
N VAL A 271 6.55 -3.51 -12.84
CA VAL A 271 5.56 -3.72 -13.90
C VAL A 271 6.00 -4.84 -14.85
N SER A 272 7.28 -4.86 -15.24
CA SER A 272 7.89 -5.94 -16.03
C SER A 272 7.70 -7.30 -15.38
N ILE A 273 7.93 -7.41 -14.06
CA ILE A 273 7.77 -8.65 -13.30
C ILE A 273 6.29 -9.02 -13.13
N LYS A 274 5.41 -8.04 -12.91
CA LYS A 274 3.97 -8.29 -12.75
C LYS A 274 3.37 -8.94 -14.01
N HIS A 275 3.77 -8.47 -15.19
CA HIS A 275 3.20 -8.89 -16.47
C HIS A 275 4.07 -9.90 -17.25
N GLY A 276 5.31 -10.13 -16.82
CA GLY A 276 6.26 -10.98 -17.53
C GLY A 276 6.73 -10.42 -18.87
N VAL A 277 6.65 -9.11 -19.07
CA VAL A 277 7.06 -8.38 -20.29
C VAL A 277 8.38 -7.64 -20.06
N THR A 278 9.06 -7.20 -21.10
CA THR A 278 10.20 -6.28 -20.95
C THR A 278 9.68 -4.86 -20.71
N ALA A 279 10.35 -4.12 -19.84
CA ALA A 279 10.11 -2.69 -19.70
C ALA A 279 11.46 -1.99 -19.51
N GLY A 280 11.59 -0.81 -20.08
CA GLY A 280 12.75 0.04 -20.00
C GLY A 280 12.35 1.51 -20.06
N ALA A 281 13.32 2.39 -19.84
CA ALA A 281 13.10 3.82 -19.87
C ALA A 281 14.33 4.57 -20.38
N PHE A 282 14.07 5.68 -21.05
CA PHE A 282 15.10 6.63 -21.48
C PHE A 282 14.84 8.01 -20.88
N ASP A 283 15.92 8.74 -20.59
CA ASP A 283 15.86 10.17 -20.32
C ASP A 283 15.45 10.90 -21.60
N LEU A 284 14.22 11.42 -21.62
CA LEU A 284 13.66 12.09 -22.78
C LEU A 284 14.32 13.46 -23.01
N GLY A 285 14.79 14.12 -21.95
CA GLY A 285 15.48 15.41 -22.06
C GLY A 285 16.84 15.25 -22.73
N GLU A 286 17.62 14.24 -22.32
CA GLU A 286 18.87 13.91 -23.00
C GLU A 286 18.62 13.42 -24.45
N LEU A 287 17.54 12.65 -24.67
CA LEU A 287 17.17 12.18 -26.00
C LEU A 287 16.84 13.30 -26.99
N GLN A 288 16.18 14.35 -26.53
CA GLN A 288 15.84 15.53 -27.34
C GLN A 288 17.01 16.50 -27.53
N THR A 289 17.90 16.61 -26.53
CA THR A 289 19.02 17.56 -26.58
C THR A 289 20.19 17.07 -27.42
N ARG A 290 20.41 15.74 -27.50
CA ARG A 290 21.56 15.20 -28.25
C ARG A 290 21.39 15.24 -29.77
N SER A 291 20.16 15.05 -30.26
CA SER A 291 19.86 15.04 -31.70
C SER A 291 18.37 15.27 -31.93
N THR A 292 18.07 15.88 -33.07
CA THR A 292 16.70 16.08 -33.57
C THR A 292 16.14 14.85 -34.29
N ALA A 293 16.94 13.81 -34.53
CA ALA A 293 16.51 12.57 -35.15
C ALA A 293 15.57 11.78 -34.22
N PRO A 294 14.60 11.02 -34.74
CA PRO A 294 13.73 10.20 -33.92
C PRO A 294 14.48 9.04 -33.25
N LEU A 295 13.93 8.50 -32.16
CA LEU A 295 14.33 7.21 -31.64
C LEU A 295 13.75 6.11 -32.54
N GLU A 296 14.61 5.29 -33.12
CA GLU A 296 14.22 4.26 -34.09
C GLU A 296 14.42 2.86 -33.51
N LEU A 297 13.43 1.99 -33.73
CA LEU A 297 13.60 0.55 -33.60
C LEU A 297 13.94 -0.01 -34.99
N ARG A 298 15.21 -0.38 -35.20
CA ARG A 298 15.69 -0.85 -36.51
C ARG A 298 16.76 -1.93 -36.38
N LEU A 299 17.13 -2.51 -37.51
CA LEU A 299 18.33 -3.34 -37.58
C LEU A 299 19.57 -2.42 -37.56
N SER A 300 20.61 -2.86 -36.85
CA SER A 300 21.88 -2.14 -36.82
C SER A 300 22.56 -2.16 -38.18
N ALA A 301 23.23 -1.06 -38.51
CA ALA A 301 23.99 -0.84 -39.72
C ALA A 301 25.50 -0.80 -39.42
N ALA A 302 26.32 -0.93 -40.45
CA ALA A 302 27.76 -0.75 -40.30
C ALA A 302 28.07 0.69 -39.87
N GLY A 303 28.85 0.85 -38.80
CA GLY A 303 29.15 2.15 -38.19
C GLY A 303 28.27 2.53 -37.01
N ASP A 304 27.30 1.68 -36.63
CA ASP A 304 26.56 1.85 -35.38
C ASP A 304 27.49 1.61 -34.17
N LEU A 305 27.46 2.56 -33.23
CA LEU A 305 28.31 2.59 -32.05
C LEU A 305 27.50 2.38 -30.78
N PHE A 306 28.07 1.68 -29.81
CA PHE A 306 27.46 1.41 -28.51
C PHE A 306 28.43 1.63 -27.37
N THR A 307 27.99 2.32 -26.31
CA THR A 307 28.74 2.43 -25.06
C THR A 307 27.91 1.82 -23.94
N ALA A 308 28.41 0.74 -23.32
CA ALA A 308 27.65 0.05 -22.29
C ALA A 308 27.46 0.92 -21.02
N LEU A 309 26.33 0.75 -20.32
CA LEU A 309 26.02 1.48 -19.08
C LEU A 309 27.07 1.30 -17.97
N ASP A 310 27.74 0.15 -17.96
CA ASP A 310 28.74 -0.26 -16.97
C ASP A 310 30.18 -0.01 -17.45
N ALA A 311 30.35 0.70 -18.57
CA ALA A 311 31.67 1.07 -19.05
C ALA A 311 32.29 2.18 -18.18
N GLU A 312 33.63 2.18 -18.06
CA GLU A 312 34.34 3.24 -17.36
C GLU A 312 34.11 4.60 -18.02
N ALA A 313 34.17 5.68 -17.24
CA ALA A 313 33.99 7.03 -17.75
C ALA A 313 35.02 7.33 -18.86
N GLY A 314 34.54 7.69 -20.05
CA GLY A 314 35.38 7.91 -21.23
C GLY A 314 35.77 6.65 -22.00
N ALA A 315 35.18 5.50 -21.70
CA ALA A 315 35.35 4.29 -22.51
C ALA A 315 34.98 4.55 -23.98
N LYS A 316 35.79 4.00 -24.88
CA LYS A 316 35.54 4.11 -26.32
C LYS A 316 34.27 3.32 -26.70
N PRO A 317 33.40 3.89 -27.54
CA PRO A 317 32.28 3.15 -28.11
C PRO A 317 32.77 1.90 -28.85
N ILE A 318 32.00 0.83 -28.78
CA ILE A 318 32.24 -0.41 -29.52
C ILE A 318 31.37 -0.45 -30.77
N ASP A 319 31.90 -1.02 -31.85
CA ASP A 319 31.13 -1.28 -33.06
C ASP A 319 30.06 -2.35 -32.81
N VAL A 320 28.85 -2.08 -33.27
CA VAL A 320 27.73 -3.02 -33.26
C VAL A 320 27.73 -3.76 -34.60
N ALA A 321 27.66 -5.10 -34.56
CA ALA A 321 27.56 -5.89 -35.77
C ALA A 321 26.27 -5.53 -36.53
N ALA A 322 26.29 -5.50 -37.86
CA ALA A 322 25.09 -5.23 -38.63
C ALA A 322 24.05 -6.36 -38.47
N GLY A 323 22.77 -6.01 -38.44
CA GLY A 323 21.66 -6.96 -38.32
C GLY A 323 21.22 -7.30 -36.88
N GLU A 324 21.71 -6.60 -35.87
CA GLU A 324 21.14 -6.66 -34.50
C GLU A 324 19.85 -5.83 -34.44
N LEU A 325 18.81 -6.31 -33.76
CA LEU A 325 17.61 -5.51 -33.51
C LEU A 325 17.92 -4.49 -32.40
N VAL A 326 17.90 -3.19 -32.69
CA VAL A 326 18.39 -2.14 -31.78
C VAL A 326 17.42 -0.97 -31.67
N TYR A 327 17.42 -0.34 -30.50
CA TYR A 327 16.99 1.04 -30.37
C TYR A 327 18.18 1.95 -30.65
N ALA A 328 18.05 2.83 -31.64
CA ALA A 328 19.12 3.72 -32.06
C ALA A 328 18.58 5.13 -32.34
N GLN A 329 19.42 6.13 -32.16
CA GLN A 329 19.21 7.46 -32.71
C GLN A 329 20.45 7.78 -33.54
N GLU A 330 20.26 8.02 -34.83
CA GLU A 330 21.36 8.11 -35.80
C GLU A 330 22.27 6.87 -35.73
N SER A 331 23.59 7.02 -35.62
CA SER A 331 24.56 5.93 -35.45
C SER A 331 24.76 5.50 -34.00
N THR A 332 24.08 6.13 -33.04
CA THR A 332 24.23 5.79 -31.61
C THR A 332 23.18 4.78 -31.19
N VAL A 333 23.62 3.58 -30.80
CA VAL A 333 22.75 2.53 -30.28
C VAL A 333 22.52 2.74 -28.79
N LEU A 334 21.26 2.86 -28.40
CA LEU A 334 20.82 3.05 -27.01
C LEU A 334 20.46 1.73 -26.33
N THR A 335 19.97 0.75 -27.08
CA THR A 335 19.70 -0.60 -26.52
C THR A 335 19.92 -1.66 -27.59
N ARG A 336 20.68 -2.69 -27.22
CA ARG A 336 21.03 -3.80 -28.09
C ARG A 336 20.08 -4.98 -27.94
N GLN A 337 19.84 -5.67 -29.06
CA GLN A 337 19.05 -6.91 -29.13
C GLN A 337 17.67 -6.76 -28.46
N LEU A 338 16.98 -5.67 -28.83
CA LEU A 338 15.68 -5.19 -28.34
C LEU A 338 15.63 -4.81 -26.85
N ALA A 339 15.98 -5.73 -25.95
CA ALA A 339 15.94 -5.50 -24.49
C ALA A 339 17.04 -6.28 -23.74
N TRP A 340 18.23 -6.47 -24.34
CA TRP A 340 19.35 -7.17 -23.69
C TRP A 340 20.27 -6.23 -22.90
N ARG A 341 20.82 -5.20 -23.54
CA ARG A 341 21.81 -4.31 -22.91
C ARG A 341 21.61 -2.86 -23.31
N GLN A 342 21.41 -2.00 -22.31
CA GLN A 342 21.24 -0.57 -22.46
C GLN A 342 22.59 0.16 -22.48
N ALA A 343 22.62 1.27 -23.19
CA ALA A 343 23.76 2.15 -23.29
C ALA A 343 23.87 3.10 -22.08
N ALA A 344 25.03 3.74 -21.91
CA ALA A 344 25.22 4.79 -20.90
C ALA A 344 24.46 6.08 -21.26
N GLN A 345 24.28 6.32 -22.56
CA GLN A 345 23.53 7.46 -23.08
C GLN A 345 22.04 7.32 -22.77
N CYS A 346 21.42 8.42 -22.35
CA CYS A 346 19.99 8.54 -22.03
C CYS A 346 19.53 7.58 -20.95
N LEU A 347 20.44 7.27 -20.04
CA LEU A 347 20.17 6.51 -18.84
C LEU A 347 19.38 7.37 -17.86
N VAL A 348 18.31 6.80 -17.30
CA VAL A 348 17.53 7.48 -16.26
C VAL A 348 18.39 7.63 -15.00
N SER A 349 18.59 8.87 -14.56
CA SER A 349 19.37 9.24 -13.39
C SER A 349 18.48 9.86 -12.30
N HIS A 350 19.08 10.35 -11.21
CA HIS A 350 18.35 11.11 -10.20
C HIS A 350 17.99 12.53 -10.65
N GLU A 351 18.60 13.03 -11.73
CA GLU A 351 18.38 14.37 -12.26
C GLU A 351 17.29 14.40 -13.35
N THR A 352 16.96 13.22 -13.90
CA THR A 352 15.99 13.07 -14.99
C THR A 352 14.60 13.62 -14.60
N GLN A 353 14.12 14.58 -15.40
CA GLN A 353 12.81 15.21 -15.22
C GLN A 353 11.74 14.65 -16.17
N ASN A 354 12.15 14.26 -17.37
CA ASN A 354 11.27 13.75 -18.42
C ASN A 354 11.72 12.35 -18.81
N VAL A 355 10.80 11.39 -18.73
CA VAL A 355 11.09 9.97 -19.00
C VAL A 355 10.15 9.47 -20.08
N ILE A 356 10.68 8.69 -21.01
CA ILE A 356 9.88 7.86 -21.91
C ILE A 356 10.04 6.39 -21.49
N PHE A 357 8.91 5.72 -21.23
CA PHE A 357 8.88 4.29 -20.94
C PHE A 357 8.60 3.51 -22.22
N MET A 358 9.26 2.36 -22.35
CA MET A 358 9.10 1.46 -23.48
C MET A 358 8.91 0.05 -22.96
N SER A 359 7.96 -0.69 -23.56
CA SER A 359 7.67 -2.07 -23.21
C SER A 359 7.34 -2.86 -24.46
N GLU A 360 8.14 -3.89 -24.73
CA GLU A 360 7.94 -4.78 -25.87
C GLU A 360 7.07 -5.96 -25.43
N ILE A 361 5.93 -6.10 -26.09
CA ILE A 361 4.88 -7.02 -25.69
C ILE A 361 4.58 -7.94 -26.87
N PHE A 362 4.73 -9.25 -26.64
CA PHE A 362 4.29 -10.28 -27.56
C PHE A 362 3.06 -10.99 -26.97
N GLU A 363 2.02 -11.12 -27.78
CA GLU A 363 0.80 -11.84 -27.47
C GLU A 363 0.67 -13.04 -28.41
N ASN A 364 0.12 -14.15 -27.92
CA ASN A 364 -0.23 -15.27 -28.78
C ASN A 364 -1.51 -14.95 -29.56
N GLU A 365 -1.75 -15.69 -30.64
CA GLU A 365 -3.02 -15.58 -31.38
C GLU A 365 -4.23 -15.81 -30.45
N GLY A 366 -5.15 -14.84 -30.41
CA GLY A 366 -6.35 -14.86 -29.57
C GLY A 366 -6.19 -14.25 -28.17
N GLU A 367 -4.96 -13.97 -27.72
CA GLU A 367 -4.74 -13.13 -26.54
C GLU A 367 -4.76 -11.66 -26.96
N SER A 368 -5.50 -10.84 -26.22
CA SER A 368 -5.52 -9.39 -26.43
C SER A 368 -5.70 -8.65 -25.11
N GLY A 369 -5.16 -7.43 -25.05
CA GLY A 369 -5.32 -6.52 -23.92
C GLY A 369 -4.20 -6.55 -22.89
N LEU A 370 -3.15 -7.36 -23.07
CA LEU A 370 -1.95 -7.27 -22.22
C LEU A 370 -1.26 -5.92 -22.40
N ALA A 371 -1.16 -5.44 -23.63
CA ALA A 371 -0.60 -4.11 -23.91
C ALA A 371 -1.37 -3.00 -23.20
N GLN A 372 -2.70 -3.09 -23.21
CA GLN A 372 -3.54 -2.14 -22.49
C GLN A 372 -3.35 -2.25 -20.97
N ALA A 373 -3.31 -3.47 -20.42
CA ALA A 373 -3.10 -3.68 -18.99
C ALA A 373 -1.74 -3.15 -18.50
N VAL A 374 -0.67 -3.36 -19.29
CA VAL A 374 0.67 -2.81 -18.99
C VAL A 374 0.63 -1.28 -19.04
N ALA A 375 0.01 -0.70 -20.06
CA ALA A 375 -0.14 0.75 -20.20
C ALA A 375 -0.93 1.37 -19.03
N ASP A 376 -2.02 0.72 -18.62
CA ASP A 376 -2.86 1.18 -17.50
C ASP A 376 -2.13 1.10 -16.17
N ASP A 377 -1.39 0.02 -15.91
CA ASP A 377 -0.57 -0.12 -14.70
C ASP A 377 0.58 0.89 -14.67
N LEU A 378 1.23 1.18 -15.81
CA LEU A 378 2.23 2.23 -15.91
C LEU A 378 1.62 3.59 -15.58
N LYS A 379 0.48 3.95 -16.20
CA LYS A 379 -0.21 5.23 -15.94
C LYS A 379 -0.68 5.36 -14.50
N LYS A 380 -1.25 4.29 -13.94
CA LYS A 380 -1.73 4.26 -12.56
C LYS A 380 -0.56 4.39 -11.59
N GLY A 381 0.52 3.64 -11.79
CA GLY A 381 1.70 3.71 -10.94
C GLY A 381 2.41 5.06 -11.00
N LEU A 382 2.51 5.68 -12.19
CA LEU A 382 3.06 7.03 -12.32
C LEU A 382 2.25 8.08 -11.55
N ARG A 383 0.92 7.94 -11.55
CA ARG A 383 0.04 8.80 -10.76
C ARG A 383 0.20 8.54 -9.26
N ASP A 384 0.14 7.27 -8.85
CA ASP A 384 0.10 6.88 -7.43
C ASP A 384 1.44 7.12 -6.72
N PHE A 385 2.56 6.82 -7.38
CA PHE A 385 3.90 6.90 -6.78
C PHE A 385 4.62 8.22 -7.04
N PHE A 386 4.35 8.88 -8.18
CA PHE A 386 5.07 10.09 -8.60
C PHE A 386 4.18 11.31 -8.78
N GLY A 387 2.85 11.18 -8.69
CA GLY A 387 1.92 12.29 -8.92
C GLY A 387 1.86 12.77 -10.38
N VAL A 388 2.37 11.97 -11.33
CA VAL A 388 2.49 12.36 -12.75
C VAL A 388 1.35 11.77 -13.57
N VAL A 389 0.71 12.61 -14.39
CA VAL A 389 -0.25 12.17 -15.40
C VAL A 389 0.50 11.86 -16.69
N ALA A 390 0.61 10.58 -17.02
CA ALA A 390 1.28 10.11 -18.23
C ALA A 390 0.31 9.84 -19.38
N GLN A 391 0.79 10.07 -20.61
CA GLN A 391 0.19 9.58 -21.83
C GLN A 391 0.79 8.20 -22.16
N ALA A 392 0.00 7.33 -22.78
CA ALA A 392 0.48 6.04 -23.26
C ALA A 392 -0.13 5.78 -24.63
N THR A 393 0.69 5.27 -25.54
CA THR A 393 0.30 4.90 -26.90
C THR A 393 0.79 3.48 -27.15
N ILE A 394 -0.06 2.65 -27.75
CA ILE A 394 0.28 1.27 -28.10
C ILE A 394 0.61 1.26 -29.60
N LEU A 395 1.87 1.03 -29.93
CA LEU A 395 2.33 0.97 -31.31
C LEU A 395 2.14 -0.45 -31.86
N GLY A 396 1.26 -0.59 -32.84
CA GLY A 396 0.99 -1.82 -33.57
C GLY A 396 1.55 -1.78 -35.00
N HIS A 397 1.23 -2.81 -35.79
CA HIS A 397 1.69 -2.92 -37.19
C HIS A 397 1.25 -1.75 -38.10
N GLN A 398 0.19 -1.02 -37.72
CA GLN A 398 -0.40 0.06 -38.52
C GLN A 398 0.07 1.46 -38.10
N GLU A 399 0.68 1.61 -36.93
CA GLU A 399 1.13 2.90 -36.37
C GLU A 399 2.61 2.80 -35.96
N GLY A 400 3.50 3.06 -36.91
CA GLY A 400 4.95 2.92 -36.72
C GLY A 400 5.67 4.18 -36.24
N ILE A 401 4.96 5.28 -36.01
CA ILE A 401 5.55 6.58 -35.65
C ILE A 401 4.80 7.16 -34.46
N LEU A 402 5.54 7.60 -33.44
CA LEU A 402 5.01 8.29 -32.27
C LEU A 402 5.63 9.67 -32.14
N ASP A 403 4.81 10.71 -32.30
CA ASP A 403 5.21 12.10 -32.01
C ASP A 403 5.00 12.40 -30.52
N VAL A 404 6.09 12.37 -29.75
CA VAL A 404 6.07 12.71 -28.32
C VAL A 404 6.24 14.22 -28.15
N LYS A 405 5.15 14.92 -27.82
CA LYS A 405 5.19 16.32 -27.40
C LYS A 405 5.26 16.41 -25.88
N VAL A 406 6.34 16.99 -25.35
CA VAL A 406 6.42 17.33 -23.93
C VAL A 406 5.48 18.52 -23.70
N HIS A 407 4.31 18.25 -23.14
CA HIS A 407 3.45 19.30 -22.62
C HIS A 407 4.07 19.74 -21.29
N ASN A 408 4.79 20.87 -21.31
CA ASN A 408 5.19 21.54 -20.07
C ASN A 408 3.92 21.97 -19.33
N ALA A 409 3.46 21.14 -18.40
CA ALA A 409 2.53 21.58 -17.38
C ALA A 409 3.35 22.44 -16.41
N PHE A 410 3.27 23.76 -16.59
CA PHE A 410 3.70 24.69 -15.55
C PHE A 410 2.81 24.44 -14.33
N PHE A 411 3.40 23.93 -13.25
CA PHE A 411 2.76 23.85 -11.94
C PHE A 411 2.86 25.19 -11.22
#